data_AF-A0A109W7C6-F1
#
_entry.id   AF-A0A109W7C6-F1
#
_cell.length_a   1.000
_cell.length_b   1.000
_cell.length_c   1.000
_cell.angle_alpha   90.00
_cell.angle_beta   90.00
_cell.angle_gamma   90.00
#
_symmetry.space_group_name_H-M   'P 1'
#
loop_
_entity.id
_entity.type
_entity.pdbx_description
1 polymer ?
#
loop_
_entity_poly.entity_id
_entity_poly.type
_entity_poly.pdbx_seq_one_letter_code
_entity_poly.pdbx_strand_id
1 'polypeptide(L)' 'MKLKELFPNQDIENMELKKLIEMISYKDFNTLLERTENKKDIDFYIELQDLVMQRKQKEAIEKGIY' A
#
# COMPACT_ATOMS: atom_id res chain seq x y z
N MET A 1 -5.04 -13.44 0.62
CA MET A 1 -5.15 -12.42 1.69
C MET A 1 -5.70 -11.15 1.05
N LYS A 2 -6.65 -10.44 1.68
CA LYS A 2 -7.24 -9.19 1.14
C LYS A 2 -6.54 -7.98 1.76
N LEU A 3 -6.48 -6.85 1.05
CA LEU A 3 -5.90 -5.59 1.54
C LEU A 3 -6.40 -5.21 2.95
N LYS A 4 -7.70 -5.39 3.22
CA LYS A 4 -8.31 -5.13 4.54
C LYS A 4 -7.71 -5.94 5.69
N GLU A 5 -7.10 -7.10 5.41
CA GLU A 5 -6.46 -7.95 6.41
C GLU A 5 -5.11 -7.39 6.87
N LEU A 6 -4.52 -6.44 6.14
CA LEU A 6 -3.32 -5.71 6.58
C LEU A 6 -3.61 -4.68 7.68
N PHE A 7 -4.88 -4.31 7.86
CA PHE A 7 -5.30 -3.29 8.83
C PHE A 7 -6.34 -3.85 9.81
N PRO A 8 -6.00 -4.92 10.55
CA PRO A 8 -6.93 -5.49 11.51
C PRO A 8 -7.22 -4.46 12.61
N ASN A 9 -8.50 -4.29 12.94
CA ASN A 9 -8.99 -3.38 13.99
C ASN A 9 -8.82 -1.88 13.69
N GLN A 10 -8.63 -1.49 12.43
CA GLN A 10 -8.71 -0.08 12.03
C GLN A 10 -10.04 0.22 11.35
N ASP A 11 -10.58 1.40 11.63
CA ASP A 11 -11.72 1.93 10.90
C ASP A 11 -11.25 2.46 9.53
N ILE A 12 -10.95 1.52 8.63
CA ILE A 12 -10.40 1.79 7.29
C ILE A 12 -11.37 2.63 6.47
N GLU A 13 -12.68 2.41 6.63
CA GLU A 13 -13.72 3.13 5.87
C GLU A 13 -13.71 4.62 6.18
N ASN A 14 -13.39 4.99 7.43
CA ASN A 14 -13.30 6.38 7.85
C ASN A 14 -11.87 6.95 7.79
N MET A 15 -10.88 6.17 7.37
CA MET A 15 -9.48 6.60 7.33
C MET A 15 -9.14 7.27 6.00
N GLU A 16 -8.44 8.41 6.06
CA GLU A 16 -7.95 9.05 4.85
C GLU A 16 -6.98 8.13 4.10
N LEU A 17 -7.16 8.05 2.77
CA LEU A 17 -6.29 7.30 1.87
C LEU A 17 -4.80 7.62 2.07
N LYS A 18 -4.46 8.88 2.43
CA LYS A 18 -3.08 9.28 2.74
C LYS A 18 -2.50 8.48 3.92
N LYS A 19 -3.25 8.36 5.02
CA LYS A 19 -2.81 7.62 6.22
C LYS A 19 -2.66 6.14 5.94
N LEU A 20 -3.59 5.55 5.19
CA LEU A 20 -3.48 4.16 4.76
C LEU A 20 -2.20 3.90 3.97
N ILE A 21 -1.85 4.80 3.05
CA ILE A 21 -0.63 4.72 2.23
C ILE A 21 0.64 4.88 3.07
N GLU A 22 0.63 5.76 4.07
CA GLU A 22 1.75 5.91 4.99
C GLU A 22 1.98 4.64 5.82
N MET A 23 0.89 4.00 6.26
CA MET A 23 0.93 2.82 7.11
C MET A 23 1.39 1.55 6.38
N ILE A 24 1.11 1.40 5.08
CA ILE A 24 1.54 0.21 4.33
C ILE A 24 3.03 0.25 4.06
N SER A 25 3.73 -0.82 4.46
CA SER A 25 5.12 -1.06 4.11
C SER A 25 5.27 -1.89 2.84
N TYR A 26 6.44 -1.83 2.21
CA TYR A 26 6.77 -2.67 1.07
C TYR A 26 6.67 -4.17 1.39
N LYS A 27 6.98 -4.55 2.64
CA LYS A 27 6.90 -5.93 3.12
C LYS A 27 5.47 -6.44 3.16
N ASP A 28 4.51 -5.57 3.47
CA ASP A 28 3.09 -5.93 3.51
C ASP A 28 2.57 -6.22 2.10
N PHE A 29 2.97 -5.42 1.11
CA PHE A 29 2.66 -5.69 -0.30
C PHE A 29 3.24 -7.02 -0.78
N ASN A 30 4.50 -7.32 -0.46
CA ASN A 30 5.09 -8.60 -0.84
C ASN A 30 4.35 -9.78 -0.22
N THR A 31 3.94 -9.65 1.05
CA THR A 31 3.15 -10.68 1.74
C THR A 31 1.78 -10.88 1.08
N LEU A 32 1.14 -9.80 0.60
CA LEU A 32 -0.10 -9.89 -0.17
C LEU A 32 0.13 -10.59 -1.52
N LEU A 33 1.19 -10.23 -2.25
CA LEU A 33 1.52 -10.80 -3.55
C LEU A 33 1.82 -12.30 -3.46
N GLU A 34 2.63 -12.73 -2.49
CA GLU A 34 2.98 -14.14 -2.26
C GLU A 34 1.76 -15.02 -1.97
N ARG A 35 0.71 -14.44 -1.38
CA ARG A 35 -0.51 -15.16 -0.98
C ARG A 35 -1.69 -14.95 -1.94
N THR A 36 -1.46 -14.25 -3.05
CA THR A 36 -2.49 -13.98 -4.05
C THR A 36 -2.21 -14.83 -5.28
N GLU A 37 -3.09 -15.79 -5.57
CA GLU A 37 -2.96 -16.66 -6.74
C GLU A 37 -3.69 -16.07 -7.97
N ASN A 38 -4.64 -15.16 -7.74
CA ASN A 38 -5.41 -14.52 -8.80
C ASN A 38 -4.57 -13.44 -9.49
N LYS A 39 -4.29 -13.66 -10.78
CA LYS A 39 -3.51 -12.73 -11.61
C LYS A 39 -4.04 -11.30 -11.63
N LYS A 40 -5.37 -11.11 -11.66
CA LYS A 40 -5.95 -9.75 -11.66
C LYS A 40 -5.69 -9.01 -10.35
N ASP A 41 -5.72 -9.73 -9.25
CA ASP A 41 -5.45 -9.16 -7.93
C ASP A 41 -3.95 -8.87 -7.77
N ILE A 42 -3.08 -9.71 -8.33
CA ILE A 42 -1.63 -9.47 -8.42
C ILE A 42 -1.35 -8.17 -9.18
N ASP A 43 -1.89 -8.02 -10.39
CA ASP A 43 -1.67 -6.84 -11.23
C ASP A 43 -2.12 -5.56 -10.49
N PHE A 44 -3.28 -5.61 -9.83
CA PHE A 44 -3.77 -4.53 -8.98
C PHE A 44 -2.82 -4.19 -7.83
N TYR A 45 -2.30 -5.18 -7.10
CA TYR A 45 -1.39 -4.94 -5.97
C TYR A 45 -0.04 -4.38 -6.42
N ILE A 46 0.47 -4.77 -7.59
CA ILE A 46 1.70 -4.20 -8.17
C ILE A 46 1.48 -2.72 -8.53
N GLU A 47 0.39 -2.40 -9.22
CA GLU A 47 0.06 -1.00 -9.56
C GLU A 47 -0.13 -0.14 -8.30
N LEU A 48 -0.81 -0.68 -7.29
CA LEU A 48 -0.99 0.00 -6.01
C LEU A 48 0.35 0.25 -5.31
N GLN A 49 1.25 -0.72 -5.32
CA GLN A 49 2.59 -0.59 -4.73
C GLN A 49 3.41 0.50 -5.43
N ASP A 50 3.35 0.58 -6.77
CA ASP A 50 4.05 1.62 -7.55
C ASP A 50 3.50 3.02 -7.25
N LEU A 51 2.18 3.18 -7.21
CA LEU A 51 1.52 4.44 -6.85
C LEU A 51 1.91 4.92 -5.44
N VAL A 52 1.95 4.00 -4.48
CA VAL A 52 2.40 4.31 -3.11
C VAL A 52 3.85 4.77 -3.10
N MET A 53 4.72 4.11 -3.87
CA MET A 53 6.13 4.46 -3.96
C MET A 53 6.34 5.85 -4.58
N GLN A 54 5.68 6.13 -5.70
CA GLN A 54 5.72 7.45 -6.34
C GLN A 54 5.25 8.56 -5.39
N ARG A 55 4.19 8.32 -4.62
CA ARG A 55 3.69 9.29 -3.63
C ARG A 55 4.69 9.53 -2.52
N LYS A 56 5.28 8.47 -1.95
CA LYS A 56 6.30 8.58 -0.90
C LYS A 56 7.56 9.28 -1.40
N GLN A 57 7.99 9.01 -2.63
CA GLN A 57 9.14 9.68 -3.25
C GLN A 57 8.88 11.16 -3.47
N LYS A 58 7.71 11.52 -4.03
CA LYS A 58 7.32 12.92 -4.19
C LYS A 58 7.29 13.66 -2.85
N GLU A 59 6.71 13.05 -1.82
CA GLU A 59 6.66 13.64 -0.47
C GLU A 59 8.07 13.78 0.15
N ALA A 60 8.98 12.84 -0.09
CA ALA A 60 10.37 12.95 0.36
C ALA A 60 11.13 14.10 -0.31
N ILE A 61 10.90 14.30 -1.62
CA ILE A 61 11.46 15.44 -2.38
C ILE A 61 10.89 16.76 -1.86
N GLU A 62 9.56 16.84 -1.67
CA GLU A 62 8.90 18.03 -1.13
C GLU A 62 9.39 18.40 0.28
N LYS A 63 9.76 17.40 1.09
CA LYS A 63 10.32 17.59 2.44
C LYS A 63 11.84 17.83 2.46
N GLY A 64 12.51 17.76 1.30
CA GLY A 64 13.97 17.94 1.20
C GLY A 64 14.78 16.82 1.87
N ILE A 65 14.23 15.61 1.95
CA ILE A 65 14.91 14.43 2.53
C ILE A 65 15.81 13.76 1.47
N TYR A 66 15.58 14.04 0.18
CA TYR A 66 16.31 13.50 -0.97
C TYR A 66 17.12 14.58 -1.68
#